data_AF-A0A6C1RIG5-F1
#
_entry.id   AF-A0A6C1RIG5-F1
#
_cell.length_a   1.000
_cell.length_b   1.000
_cell.length_c   1.000
_cell.angle_alpha   90.00
_cell.angle_beta   90.00
_cell.angle_gamma   90.00
#
_symmetry.space_group_name_H-M   'P 1'
#
loop_
_entity.id
_entity.type
_entity.pdbx_description
1 polymer ?
#
loop_
_entity_poly.entity_id
_entity_poly.type
_entity_poly.pdbx_seq_one_letter_code
_entity_poly.pdbx_strand_id
1 'polypeptide(L)'
;MNRTTRYFLIALLAAPFIFWTGPALAADSGLQVIPLAQYQLLSLESQTVHSPGTGVVVVGEELVLVGLYSRHWFGQDLDFDYPDTYHSIELMADGRNDRHRYLGFFKSESDRPVAGGLRTFQAAAVYGYEVVQQPRFSLVLGGGLAVSDFGIETAGGNPWALLPVPLIRAAWESTLLNANLDFITGPNVSLTLAPQSRLRATVDARIDQLRDERDLLFEGALIYRFFTPDHPVGDLAGVAVGIRSDTFEFARESADESIELHYYALFSTVDLTLLQLSGGYAFDSRVRYRERTNESAGDGWFISVSALYPLGGSHNGR
;
A
#
# COMPACT_ATOMS: atom_id res chain seq x y z
N MET A 1 -16.31 -31.46 3.42
CA MET A 1 -16.06 -30.06 3.83
C MET A 1 -14.57 -29.80 3.75
N ASN A 2 -14.14 -28.96 2.81
CA ASN A 2 -12.74 -28.83 2.37
C ASN A 2 -11.88 -28.04 3.36
N ARG A 3 -10.63 -28.48 3.51
CA ARG A 3 -9.60 -27.88 4.40
C ARG A 3 -9.25 -26.44 4.04
N THR A 4 -9.51 -25.98 2.81
CA THR A 4 -9.23 -24.62 2.34
C THR A 4 -10.16 -23.55 2.94
N THR A 5 -11.39 -23.91 3.33
CA THR A 5 -12.36 -22.96 3.91
C THR A 5 -12.03 -22.58 5.36
N ARG A 6 -11.12 -23.32 6.04
CA ARG A 6 -10.70 -23.02 7.42
C ARG A 6 -9.64 -21.91 7.50
N TYR A 7 -8.80 -21.74 6.50
CA TYR A 7 -7.72 -20.75 6.54
C TYR A 7 -8.19 -19.31 6.26
N PHE A 8 -9.23 -19.16 5.43
CA PHE A 8 -9.78 -17.84 5.09
C PHE A 8 -10.47 -17.16 6.29
N LEU A 9 -11.12 -17.95 7.15
CA LEU A 9 -11.73 -17.47 8.40
C LEU A 9 -10.69 -17.21 9.51
N ILE A 10 -9.54 -17.88 9.46
CA ILE A 10 -8.43 -17.64 10.41
C ILE A 10 -7.72 -16.32 10.09
N ALA A 11 -7.55 -15.97 8.81
CA ALA A 11 -6.94 -14.69 8.41
C ALA A 11 -7.77 -13.46 8.87
N LEU A 12 -9.10 -13.55 8.81
CA LEU A 12 -10.01 -12.48 9.22
C LEU A 12 -10.20 -12.36 10.74
N LEU A 13 -9.95 -13.44 11.49
CA LEU A 13 -10.02 -13.47 12.97
C LEU A 13 -8.66 -13.28 13.66
N ALA A 14 -7.54 -13.32 12.92
CA ALA A 14 -6.20 -13.16 13.47
C ALA A 14 -5.81 -11.69 13.74
N ALA A 15 -6.41 -10.73 13.04
CA ALA A 15 -6.04 -9.30 13.17
C ALA A 15 -6.14 -8.75 14.61
N PRO A 16 -7.17 -9.06 15.42
CA PRO A 16 -7.20 -8.64 16.83
C PRO A 16 -6.49 -9.62 17.79
N PHE A 17 -6.22 -10.87 17.40
CA PHE A 17 -5.55 -11.85 18.26
C PHE A 17 -4.02 -11.72 18.28
N ILE A 18 -3.41 -11.17 17.22
CA ILE A 18 -1.95 -10.95 17.13
C ILE A 18 -1.45 -9.94 18.18
N PHE A 19 -2.30 -9.04 18.67
CA PHE A 19 -1.94 -8.13 19.77
C PHE A 19 -1.96 -8.78 21.17
N TRP A 20 -2.57 -9.97 21.34
CA TRP A 20 -2.76 -10.58 22.66
C TRP A 20 -2.07 -11.93 22.84
N THR A 21 -1.77 -12.66 21.77
CA THR A 21 -0.97 -13.90 21.83
C THR A 21 0.42 -13.63 21.28
N GLY A 22 1.37 -13.44 22.19
CA GLY A 22 2.74 -12.99 21.90
C GLY A 22 3.61 -13.89 21.01
N PRO A 23 4.93 -13.64 20.98
CA PRO A 23 5.90 -14.24 20.04
C PRO A 23 6.04 -15.78 20.08
N ALA A 24 5.31 -16.48 20.97
CA ALA A 24 5.38 -17.92 21.15
C ALA A 24 4.68 -18.74 20.05
N LEU A 25 3.70 -18.18 19.32
CA LEU A 25 3.02 -18.87 18.20
C LEU A 25 3.77 -18.73 16.85
N ALA A 26 4.62 -17.72 16.71
CA ALA A 26 5.42 -17.50 15.51
C ALA A 26 6.67 -18.40 15.44
N ALA A 27 7.18 -18.85 16.59
CA ALA A 27 8.46 -19.57 16.67
C ALA A 27 8.50 -20.95 15.98
N ASP A 28 7.35 -21.64 15.86
CA ASP A 28 7.23 -23.00 15.29
C ASP A 28 6.64 -23.05 13.87
N SER A 29 6.15 -21.93 13.33
CA SER A 29 5.42 -21.90 12.04
C SER A 29 6.25 -21.44 10.84
N GLY A 30 7.52 -21.07 11.05
CA GLY A 30 8.36 -20.47 9.99
C GLY A 30 7.89 -19.07 9.56
N LEU A 31 6.96 -18.46 10.29
CA LEU A 31 6.43 -17.13 10.03
C LEU A 31 7.19 -16.09 10.84
N GLN A 32 7.72 -15.08 10.16
CA GLN A 32 8.30 -13.90 10.78
C GLN A 32 7.22 -12.83 10.93
N VAL A 33 7.07 -12.27 12.13
CA VAL A 33 6.12 -11.18 12.42
C VAL A 33 6.91 -9.91 12.72
N ILE A 34 6.64 -8.85 11.96
CA ILE A 34 7.37 -7.60 11.98
C ILE A 34 6.36 -6.47 12.25
N PRO A 35 6.19 -6.04 13.52
CA PRO A 35 5.51 -4.80 13.84
C PRO A 35 6.04 -3.62 13.02
N LEU A 36 5.10 -2.76 12.60
CA LEU A 36 5.37 -1.51 11.91
C LEU A 36 4.77 -0.35 12.70
N ALA A 37 5.52 0.73 12.84
CA ALA A 37 5.03 2.00 13.31
C ALA A 37 5.42 3.08 12.30
N GLN A 38 4.51 3.99 11.99
CA GLN A 38 4.78 5.09 11.09
C GLN A 38 4.15 6.38 11.59
N TYR A 39 4.73 7.49 11.16
CA TYR A 39 4.18 8.81 11.38
C TYR A 39 4.52 9.69 10.18
N GLN A 40 3.52 10.33 9.60
CA GLN A 40 3.70 11.32 8.55
C GLN A 40 3.09 12.65 8.99
N LEU A 41 3.80 13.73 8.69
CA LEU A 41 3.35 15.10 8.82
C LEU A 41 3.49 15.76 7.45
N LEU A 42 2.41 16.32 6.93
CA LEU A 42 2.37 17.19 5.77
C LEU A 42 1.92 18.57 6.25
N SER A 43 2.72 19.60 6.04
CA SER A 43 2.39 20.98 6.41
C SER A 43 2.40 21.83 5.16
N LEU A 44 1.22 22.30 4.75
CA LEU A 44 0.97 23.18 3.62
C LEU A 44 0.50 24.56 4.11
N GLU A 45 0.37 25.52 3.21
CA GLU A 45 -0.09 26.88 3.55
C GLU A 45 -1.50 26.90 4.17
N SER A 46 -2.44 26.15 3.58
CA SER A 46 -3.83 26.15 4.06
C SER A 46 -4.17 24.99 5.00
N GLN A 47 -3.32 23.95 5.06
CA GLN A 47 -3.67 22.72 5.73
C GLN A 47 -2.43 21.99 6.28
N THR A 48 -2.59 21.35 7.44
CA THR A 48 -1.60 20.44 8.02
C THR A 48 -2.26 19.10 8.26
N VAL A 49 -1.65 18.01 7.79
CA VAL A 49 -2.14 16.64 7.96
C VAL A 49 -1.13 15.86 8.78
N HIS A 50 -1.62 15.23 9.84
CA HIS A 50 -0.84 14.28 10.62
C HIS A 50 -1.43 12.89 10.43
N SER A 51 -0.55 11.90 10.27
CA SER A 51 -0.94 10.52 10.01
C SER A 51 -0.05 9.56 10.78
N PRO A 52 -0.27 9.36 12.09
CA PRO A 52 0.26 8.19 12.77
C PRO A 52 -0.38 6.92 12.23
N GLY A 53 0.43 5.88 12.07
CA GLY A 53 -0.01 4.55 11.73
C GLY A 53 0.74 3.47 12.48
N THR A 54 0.11 2.32 12.60
CA THR A 54 0.69 1.11 13.18
C THR A 54 0.23 -0.09 12.39
N GLY A 55 1.06 -1.11 12.29
CA GLY A 55 0.76 -2.27 11.48
C GLY A 55 1.60 -3.47 11.85
N VAL A 56 1.44 -4.51 11.04
CA VAL A 56 2.19 -5.74 11.12
C VAL A 56 2.44 -6.28 9.72
N VAL A 57 3.66 -6.73 9.49
CA VAL A 57 4.03 -7.53 8.32
C VAL A 57 4.30 -8.95 8.80
N VAL A 58 3.62 -9.92 8.21
CA VAL A 58 3.86 -11.35 8.44
C VAL A 58 4.48 -11.91 7.17
N VAL A 59 5.67 -12.49 7.28
CA VAL A 59 6.43 -13.04 6.16
C VAL A 59 6.67 -14.53 6.41
N GLY A 60 6.24 -15.37 5.46
CA GLY A 60 6.60 -16.77 5.35
C GLY A 60 7.12 -17.08 3.95
N GLU A 61 7.58 -18.31 3.72
CA GLU A 61 8.15 -18.72 2.42
C GLU A 61 7.14 -18.60 1.24
N GLU A 62 5.86 -18.80 1.56
CA GLU A 62 4.75 -18.88 0.61
C GLU A 62 3.69 -17.79 0.81
N LEU A 63 3.83 -16.94 1.82
CA LEU A 63 2.81 -15.96 2.19
C LEU A 63 3.44 -14.68 2.74
N VAL A 64 2.99 -13.54 2.23
CA VAL A 64 3.20 -12.23 2.83
C VAL A 64 1.84 -11.67 3.20
N LEU A 65 1.67 -11.22 4.44
CA LEU A 65 0.51 -10.46 4.89
C LEU A 65 0.97 -9.14 5.46
N VAL A 66 0.36 -8.05 5.02
CA VAL A 66 0.58 -6.70 5.53
C VAL A 66 -0.75 -6.20 6.07
N GLY A 67 -0.74 -5.67 7.29
CA GLY A 67 -1.87 -4.95 7.84
C GLY A 67 -1.42 -3.63 8.42
N LEU A 68 -2.11 -2.55 8.06
CA LEU A 68 -1.81 -1.18 8.50
C LEU A 68 -3.11 -0.51 8.94
N TYR A 69 -3.04 0.18 10.06
CA TYR A 69 -4.05 1.13 10.49
C TYR A 69 -3.40 2.50 10.61
N SER A 70 -4.01 3.50 9.99
CA SER A 70 -3.59 4.90 10.08
C SER A 70 -4.75 5.77 10.55
N ARG A 71 -4.45 6.78 11.35
CA ARG A 71 -5.40 7.83 11.74
C ARG A 71 -4.88 9.14 11.17
N HIS A 72 -5.67 9.80 10.34
CA HIS A 72 -5.35 11.08 9.75
C HIS A 72 -6.09 12.18 10.50
N TRP A 73 -5.41 13.26 10.88
CA TRP A 73 -6.07 14.45 11.41
C TRP A 73 -5.60 15.70 10.67
N PHE A 74 -6.57 16.55 10.32
CA PHE A 74 -6.38 17.85 9.70
C PHE A 74 -6.23 18.92 10.79
N GLY A 75 -5.25 19.81 10.63
CA GLY A 75 -4.92 20.85 11.60
C GLY A 75 -5.80 22.09 11.48
N GLN A 76 -6.36 22.32 10.30
CA GLN A 76 -7.30 23.37 9.98
C GLN A 76 -8.66 22.75 9.65
N ASP A 77 -9.74 23.47 9.96
CA ASP A 77 -11.10 23.07 9.61
C ASP A 77 -11.22 22.88 8.09
N LEU A 78 -11.87 21.78 7.71
CA LEU A 78 -12.18 21.51 6.31
C LEU A 78 -13.47 22.21 5.90
N ASP A 79 -13.51 22.69 4.66
CA ASP A 79 -14.74 23.26 4.11
C ASP A 79 -15.88 22.23 4.07
N PHE A 80 -17.12 22.72 3.96
CA PHE A 80 -18.34 21.91 3.83
C PHE A 80 -18.60 20.92 4.98
N ASP A 81 -18.17 21.26 6.20
CA ASP A 81 -18.35 20.48 7.42
C ASP A 81 -17.84 19.03 7.28
N TYR A 82 -16.69 18.86 6.63
CA TYR A 82 -16.00 17.57 6.58
C TYR A 82 -15.36 17.27 7.96
N PRO A 83 -15.41 16.01 8.44
CA PRO A 83 -14.74 15.61 9.67
C PRO A 83 -13.24 15.95 9.64
N ASP A 84 -12.69 16.39 10.76
CA ASP A 84 -11.26 16.70 10.90
C ASP A 84 -10.38 15.43 11.01
N THR A 85 -11.00 14.27 11.24
CA THR A 85 -10.34 13.01 11.57
C THR A 85 -10.86 11.91 10.67
N TYR A 86 -9.93 11.13 10.12
CA TYR A 86 -10.22 9.96 9.30
C TYR A 86 -9.35 8.76 9.73
N HIS A 87 -9.83 7.59 9.36
CA HIS A 87 -9.24 6.31 9.67
C HIS A 87 -9.05 5.53 8.39
N SER A 88 -7.84 5.01 8.17
CA SER A 88 -7.52 4.07 7.09
C SER A 88 -7.13 2.72 7.68
N ILE A 89 -7.69 1.65 7.13
CA ILE A 89 -7.29 0.26 7.39
C ILE A 89 -6.94 -0.37 6.05
N GLU A 90 -5.72 -0.86 5.94
CA GLU A 90 -5.23 -1.54 4.75
C GLU A 90 -4.75 -2.94 5.14
N LEU A 91 -5.24 -3.96 4.45
CA LEU A 91 -4.79 -5.34 4.55
C LEU A 91 -4.43 -5.83 3.15
N MET A 92 -3.27 -6.46 3.01
CA MET A 92 -2.83 -7.11 1.79
C MET A 92 -2.32 -8.50 2.14
N ALA A 93 -2.68 -9.50 1.36
CA ALA A 93 -2.18 -10.86 1.48
C ALA A 93 -1.74 -11.34 0.10
N ASP A 94 -0.45 -11.62 -0.07
CA ASP A 94 0.13 -12.19 -1.29
C ASP A 94 0.66 -13.60 -0.99
N GLY A 95 0.07 -14.60 -1.61
CA GLY A 95 0.36 -16.01 -1.38
C GLY A 95 0.75 -16.73 -2.66
N ARG A 96 1.59 -17.74 -2.53
CA ARG A 96 1.97 -18.65 -3.62
C ARG A 96 1.99 -20.09 -3.17
N ASN A 97 1.65 -21.01 -4.07
CA ASN A 97 1.87 -22.44 -3.89
C ASN A 97 2.23 -23.02 -5.24
N ASP A 98 3.49 -23.40 -5.43
CA ASP A 98 4.05 -23.78 -6.73
C ASP A 98 3.73 -22.70 -7.79
N ARG A 99 2.98 -23.04 -8.84
CA ARG A 99 2.60 -22.12 -9.93
C ARG A 99 1.31 -21.36 -9.64
N HIS A 100 0.67 -21.61 -8.51
CA HIS A 100 -0.56 -20.94 -8.09
C HIS A 100 -0.24 -19.68 -7.31
N ARG A 101 -0.97 -18.60 -7.61
CA ARG A 101 -0.85 -17.30 -6.95
C ARG A 101 -2.19 -16.87 -6.39
N TYR A 102 -2.16 -16.28 -5.21
CA TYR A 102 -3.34 -15.80 -4.50
C TYR A 102 -3.03 -14.38 -4.03
N LEU A 103 -3.96 -13.46 -4.26
CA LEU A 103 -3.84 -12.12 -3.72
C LEU A 103 -5.18 -11.71 -3.13
N GLY A 104 -5.13 -11.17 -1.91
CA GLY A 104 -6.24 -10.52 -1.26
C GLY A 104 -5.86 -9.09 -0.91
N PHE A 105 -6.78 -8.16 -1.08
CA PHE A 105 -6.66 -6.83 -0.51
C PHE A 105 -7.95 -6.42 0.17
N PHE A 106 -7.83 -5.59 1.19
CA PHE A 106 -8.92 -4.90 1.85
C PHE A 106 -8.43 -3.50 2.21
N LYS A 107 -9.16 -2.48 1.81
CA LYS A 107 -8.93 -1.08 2.15
C LYS A 107 -10.22 -0.55 2.76
N SER A 108 -10.13 0.22 3.82
CA SER A 108 -11.26 0.95 4.36
C SER A 108 -10.85 2.34 4.80
N GLU A 109 -11.56 3.36 4.34
CA GLU A 109 -11.32 4.77 4.63
C GLU A 109 -12.64 5.41 5.05
N SER A 110 -12.66 5.98 6.26
CA SER A 110 -13.88 6.56 6.83
C SER A 110 -13.56 7.52 7.97
N ASP A 111 -14.49 8.41 8.29
CA ASP A 111 -14.47 9.28 9.48
C ASP A 111 -14.67 8.52 10.81
N ARG A 112 -14.96 7.21 10.75
CA ARG A 112 -15.00 6.32 11.91
C ARG A 112 -14.28 4.99 11.61
N PRO A 113 -13.71 4.31 12.62
CA PRO A 113 -13.12 2.99 12.42
C PRO A 113 -14.19 1.98 11.95
N VAL A 114 -14.03 1.43 10.74
CA VAL A 114 -14.90 0.38 10.16
C VAL A 114 -16.40 0.78 10.19
N ALA A 115 -16.75 1.91 9.58
CA ALA A 115 -18.14 2.38 9.42
C ALA A 115 -18.45 2.71 7.95
N GLY A 116 -19.73 2.85 7.56
CA GLY A 116 -20.15 3.28 6.21
C GLY A 116 -20.39 2.21 5.14
N GLY A 117 -20.20 0.92 5.43
CA GLY A 117 -20.55 -0.17 4.50
C GLY A 117 -19.72 -0.17 3.22
N LEU A 118 -20.30 -0.62 2.10
CA LEU A 118 -19.60 -0.79 0.81
C LEU A 118 -18.96 0.50 0.25
N ARG A 119 -19.39 1.66 0.74
CA ARG A 119 -18.92 2.98 0.31
C ARG A 119 -17.56 3.36 0.89
N THR A 120 -17.21 2.74 2.01
CA THR A 120 -16.02 3.07 2.79
C THR A 120 -15.05 1.89 2.86
N PHE A 121 -15.34 0.79 2.17
CA PHE A 121 -14.37 -0.28 1.99
C PHE A 121 -14.35 -0.81 0.56
N GLN A 122 -13.16 -1.26 0.18
CA GLN A 122 -12.89 -1.97 -1.05
C GLN A 122 -12.17 -3.26 -0.66
N ALA A 123 -12.63 -4.39 -1.17
CA ALA A 123 -11.97 -5.66 -0.98
C ALA A 123 -11.84 -6.36 -2.32
N ALA A 124 -10.76 -7.10 -2.56
CA ALA A 124 -10.77 -8.10 -3.62
C ALA A 124 -10.01 -9.35 -3.22
N ALA A 125 -10.38 -10.44 -3.88
CA ALA A 125 -9.66 -11.69 -3.85
C ALA A 125 -9.47 -12.17 -5.28
N VAL A 126 -8.22 -12.41 -5.67
CA VAL A 126 -7.85 -12.85 -7.00
C VAL A 126 -6.98 -14.10 -6.93
N TYR A 127 -7.14 -14.93 -7.95
CA TYR A 127 -6.37 -16.14 -8.14
C TYR A 127 -5.71 -16.10 -9.51
N GLY A 128 -4.43 -16.49 -9.55
CA GLY A 128 -3.63 -16.53 -10.75
C GLY A 128 -2.88 -17.84 -10.91
N TYR A 129 -2.50 -18.13 -12.15
CA TYR A 129 -1.60 -19.21 -12.50
C TYR A 129 -0.41 -18.67 -13.28
N GLU A 130 0.79 -19.10 -12.91
CA GLU A 130 2.04 -18.76 -13.57
C GLU A 130 2.16 -19.53 -14.90
N VAL A 131 1.71 -18.88 -15.98
CA VAL A 131 1.66 -19.46 -17.32
C VAL A 131 3.02 -19.52 -17.98
N VAL A 132 3.91 -18.57 -17.67
CA VAL A 132 5.30 -18.55 -18.16
C VAL A 132 6.22 -18.43 -16.96
N GLN A 133 7.23 -19.29 -16.92
CA GLN A 133 8.28 -19.28 -15.91
C GLN A 133 9.61 -19.52 -16.62
N GLN A 134 10.38 -18.44 -16.79
CA GLN A 134 11.72 -18.45 -17.37
C GLN A 134 12.69 -17.82 -16.36
N PRO A 135 14.01 -18.07 -16.48
CA PRO A 135 15.00 -17.58 -15.51
C PRO A 135 15.02 -16.06 -15.27
N ARG A 136 14.43 -15.27 -16.17
CA ARG A 136 14.42 -13.80 -16.11
C ARG A 136 13.03 -13.20 -16.31
N PHE A 137 12.01 -14.03 -16.52
CA PHE A 137 10.68 -13.57 -16.87
C PHE A 137 9.62 -14.51 -16.31
N SER A 138 8.63 -13.95 -15.63
CA SER A 138 7.44 -14.69 -15.21
C SER A 138 6.18 -13.95 -15.63
N LEU A 139 5.17 -14.70 -16.06
CA LEU A 139 3.85 -14.18 -16.38
C LEU A 139 2.80 -14.96 -15.61
N VAL A 140 2.00 -14.25 -14.82
CA VAL A 140 0.84 -14.77 -14.10
C VAL A 140 -0.40 -14.18 -14.74
N LEU A 141 -1.35 -15.05 -15.07
CA LEU A 141 -2.67 -14.66 -15.57
C LEU A 141 -3.74 -15.26 -14.67
N GLY A 142 -4.82 -14.52 -14.48
CA GLY A 142 -5.93 -14.98 -13.68
C GLY A 142 -7.03 -13.93 -13.55
N GLY A 143 -7.77 -14.03 -12.46
CA GLY A 143 -8.80 -13.08 -12.12
C GLY A 143 -9.46 -13.39 -10.79
N GLY A 144 -10.43 -12.57 -10.44
CA GLY A 144 -11.19 -12.73 -9.22
C GLY A 144 -12.32 -11.74 -9.11
N LEU A 145 -12.67 -11.40 -7.88
CA LEU A 145 -13.80 -10.54 -7.57
C LEU A 145 -13.36 -9.44 -6.63
N ALA A 146 -13.78 -8.22 -6.96
CA ALA A 146 -13.72 -7.08 -6.09
C ALA A 146 -15.12 -6.73 -5.57
N VAL A 147 -15.18 -6.23 -4.34
CA VAL A 147 -16.38 -5.81 -3.63
C VAL A 147 -16.18 -4.38 -3.15
N SER A 148 -17.03 -3.46 -3.59
CA SER A 148 -17.05 -2.05 -3.18
C SER A 148 -18.26 -1.36 -3.79
N ASP A 149 -18.44 -0.07 -3.52
CA ASP A 149 -19.29 0.80 -4.33
C ASP A 149 -18.50 1.28 -5.55
N PHE A 150 -18.73 0.66 -6.70
CA PHE A 150 -18.05 1.02 -7.95
C PHE A 150 -18.77 2.14 -8.72
N GLY A 151 -19.81 2.75 -8.16
CA GLY A 151 -20.64 3.73 -8.86
C GLY A 151 -21.45 3.16 -10.03
N ILE A 152 -21.56 1.83 -10.12
CA ILE A 152 -22.34 1.13 -11.15
C ILE A 152 -23.71 0.82 -10.56
N GLU A 153 -24.79 1.33 -11.16
CA GLU A 153 -26.14 1.02 -10.74
C GLU A 153 -26.76 -0.13 -11.55
N THR A 154 -27.51 -1.00 -10.86
CA THR A 154 -28.39 -1.98 -11.48
C THR A 154 -29.60 -1.28 -12.12
N ALA A 155 -30.32 -1.97 -13.02
CA ALA A 155 -31.54 -1.42 -13.63
C ALA A 155 -32.64 -0.98 -12.63
N GLY A 156 -32.54 -1.42 -11.36
CA GLY A 156 -33.44 -1.00 -10.28
C GLY A 156 -32.88 0.13 -9.39
N GLY A 157 -31.77 0.75 -9.75
CA GLY A 157 -31.13 1.83 -8.99
C GLY A 157 -30.34 1.37 -7.76
N ASN A 158 -30.14 0.05 -7.57
CA ASN A 158 -29.30 -0.47 -6.49
C ASN A 158 -27.83 -0.55 -6.93
N PRO A 159 -26.84 -0.29 -6.06
CA PRO A 159 -25.43 -0.37 -6.41
C PRO A 159 -25.02 -1.81 -6.74
N TRP A 160 -24.29 -1.98 -7.83
CA TRP A 160 -23.67 -3.23 -8.25
C TRP A 160 -22.34 -3.38 -7.51
N ALA A 161 -22.38 -4.10 -6.40
CA ALA A 161 -21.28 -4.16 -5.46
C ALA A 161 -20.14 -5.13 -5.82
N LEU A 162 -20.19 -5.81 -6.96
CA LEU A 162 -19.31 -6.96 -7.27
C LEU A 162 -18.69 -6.84 -8.67
N LEU A 163 -17.42 -6.48 -8.78
CA LEU A 163 -16.75 -6.31 -10.07
C LEU A 163 -15.76 -7.47 -10.35
N PRO A 164 -15.86 -8.17 -11.49
CA PRO A 164 -14.83 -9.12 -11.87
C PRO A 164 -13.55 -8.36 -12.21
N VAL A 165 -12.45 -8.74 -11.57
CA VAL A 165 -11.15 -8.09 -11.76
C VAL A 165 -10.18 -9.05 -12.47
N PRO A 166 -9.48 -8.61 -13.53
CA PRO A 166 -8.41 -9.40 -14.12
C PRO A 166 -7.20 -9.42 -13.19
N LEU A 167 -6.39 -10.47 -13.30
CA LEU A 167 -5.05 -10.50 -12.71
C LEU A 167 -4.04 -10.72 -13.83
N ILE A 168 -3.19 -9.73 -14.05
CA ILE A 168 -2.04 -9.82 -14.94
C ILE A 168 -0.83 -9.39 -14.13
N ARG A 169 0.13 -10.29 -13.94
CA ARG A 169 1.44 -9.93 -13.36
C ARG A 169 2.55 -10.36 -14.28
N ALA A 170 3.38 -9.42 -14.71
CA ALA A 170 4.57 -9.68 -15.50
C ALA A 170 5.78 -9.17 -14.73
N ALA A 171 6.73 -10.05 -14.46
CA ALA A 171 7.99 -9.69 -13.81
C ALA A 171 9.15 -10.01 -14.75
N TRP A 172 10.10 -9.09 -14.83
CA TRP A 172 11.34 -9.22 -15.58
C TRP A 172 12.52 -8.90 -14.67
N GLU A 173 13.48 -9.82 -14.56
CA GLU A 173 14.65 -9.65 -13.71
C GLU A 173 15.95 -9.86 -14.48
N SER A 174 16.84 -8.88 -14.38
CA SER A 174 18.18 -8.91 -14.95
C SER A 174 19.14 -8.06 -14.12
N THR A 175 20.44 -8.15 -14.44
CA THR A 175 21.48 -7.35 -13.75
C THR A 175 21.31 -5.85 -13.97
N LEU A 176 20.69 -5.42 -15.08
CA LEU A 176 20.51 -4.02 -15.47
C LEU A 176 19.11 -3.47 -15.18
N LEU A 177 18.12 -4.35 -15.12
CA LEU A 177 16.71 -3.96 -15.00
C LEU A 177 15.95 -5.02 -14.21
N ASN A 178 15.25 -4.58 -13.17
CA ASN A 178 14.12 -5.27 -12.58
C ASN A 178 12.86 -4.48 -12.95
N ALA A 179 11.85 -5.14 -13.53
CA ALA A 179 10.61 -4.51 -13.96
C ALA A 179 9.42 -5.41 -13.58
N ASN A 180 8.44 -4.84 -12.90
CA ASN A 180 7.21 -5.52 -12.52
C ASN A 180 6.02 -4.71 -13.04
N LEU A 181 5.08 -5.39 -13.66
CA LEU A 181 3.79 -4.86 -14.04
C LEU A 181 2.73 -5.71 -13.38
N ASP A 182 1.88 -5.07 -12.58
CA ASP A 182 0.73 -5.69 -11.93
C ASP A 182 -0.54 -4.98 -12.39
N PHE A 183 -1.55 -5.73 -12.79
CA PHE A 183 -2.87 -5.22 -13.12
C PHE A 183 -3.90 -6.02 -12.33
N ILE A 184 -4.57 -5.35 -11.39
CA ILE A 184 -5.64 -5.94 -10.56
C ILE A 184 -6.89 -5.07 -10.71
N THR A 185 -6.91 -3.93 -10.04
CA THR A 185 -7.94 -2.87 -10.18
C THR A 185 -7.49 -1.80 -11.17
N GLY A 186 -6.18 -1.51 -11.20
CA GLY A 186 -5.53 -0.64 -12.17
C GLY A 186 -4.10 -1.11 -12.47
N PRO A 187 -3.44 -0.53 -13.49
CA PRO A 187 -2.05 -0.82 -13.80
C PRO A 187 -1.12 -0.22 -12.75
N ASN A 188 -0.20 -1.04 -12.27
CA ASN A 188 0.95 -0.65 -11.45
C ASN A 188 2.22 -1.12 -12.15
N VAL A 189 3.20 -0.24 -12.27
CA VAL A 189 4.50 -0.50 -12.90
C VAL A 189 5.60 -0.08 -11.93
N SER A 190 6.47 -1.03 -11.59
CA SER A 190 7.67 -0.82 -10.79
C SER A 190 8.90 -1.14 -11.61
N LEU A 191 9.85 -0.22 -11.70
CA LEU A 191 11.09 -0.35 -12.47
C LEU A 191 12.27 0.00 -11.58
N THR A 192 13.30 -0.83 -11.58
CA THR A 192 14.59 -0.55 -10.95
C THR A 192 15.71 -0.76 -11.95
N LEU A 193 16.42 0.31 -12.28
CA LEU A 193 17.64 0.26 -13.08
C LEU A 193 18.84 -0.05 -12.19
N ALA A 194 19.71 -0.92 -12.70
CA ALA A 194 20.90 -1.45 -12.02
C ALA A 194 20.60 -1.98 -10.61
N PRO A 195 19.66 -2.94 -10.42
CA PRO A 195 19.23 -3.41 -9.11
C PRO A 195 20.37 -3.99 -8.24
N GLN A 196 21.44 -4.49 -8.87
CA GLN A 196 22.62 -5.03 -8.16
C GLN A 196 23.68 -3.98 -7.84
N SER A 197 23.55 -2.77 -8.36
CA SER A 197 24.45 -1.65 -8.11
C SER A 197 24.14 -0.97 -6.77
N ARG A 198 25.13 -0.26 -6.23
CA ARG A 198 24.90 0.66 -5.11
C ARG A 198 24.10 1.89 -5.56
N LEU A 199 24.32 2.35 -6.77
CA LEU A 199 23.56 3.44 -7.38
C LEU A 199 22.45 2.84 -8.24
N ARG A 200 21.20 3.13 -7.89
CA ARG A 200 19.99 2.61 -8.54
C ARG A 200 19.07 3.76 -8.91
N ALA A 201 18.27 3.57 -9.95
CA ALA A 201 17.13 4.45 -10.22
C ALA A 201 15.86 3.63 -10.13
N THR A 202 14.89 4.08 -9.35
CA THR A 202 13.58 3.44 -9.20
C THR A 202 12.51 4.33 -9.79
N VAL A 203 11.49 3.70 -10.38
CA VAL A 203 10.26 4.34 -10.82
C VAL A 203 9.12 3.41 -10.46
N ASP A 204 8.22 3.88 -9.61
CA ASP A 204 6.98 3.22 -9.27
C ASP A 204 5.84 4.13 -9.76
N ALA A 205 4.91 3.60 -10.54
CA ALA A 205 3.81 4.35 -11.11
C ALA A 205 2.54 3.49 -11.11
N ARG A 206 1.45 4.03 -10.58
CA ARG A 206 0.15 3.36 -10.53
C ARG A 206 -0.96 4.32 -10.93
N ILE A 207 -2.02 3.78 -11.50
CA ILE A 207 -3.25 4.52 -11.77
C ILE A 207 -4.36 3.97 -10.89
N ASP A 208 -5.01 4.84 -10.12
CA ASP A 208 -6.06 4.44 -9.18
C ASP A 208 -7.45 4.39 -9.85
N GLN A 209 -8.01 5.56 -10.20
CA GLN A 209 -9.42 5.67 -10.62
C GLN A 209 -9.66 6.00 -12.11
N LEU A 210 -8.59 6.24 -12.90
CA LEU A 210 -8.67 6.55 -14.36
C LEU A 210 -9.64 7.69 -14.73
N ARG A 211 -9.93 8.64 -13.83
CA ARG A 211 -10.80 9.80 -14.03
C ARG A 211 -10.04 10.95 -14.68
N ASP A 212 -8.83 11.25 -14.20
CA ASP A 212 -7.99 12.32 -14.73
C ASP A 212 -6.47 12.05 -14.57
N GLU A 213 -5.63 12.96 -15.06
CA GLU A 213 -4.16 12.82 -15.03
C GLU A 213 -3.56 12.78 -13.62
N ARG A 214 -4.30 13.22 -12.59
CA ARG A 214 -3.86 13.23 -11.19
C ARG A 214 -4.10 11.90 -10.49
N ASP A 215 -4.88 11.01 -11.10
CA ASP A 215 -5.00 9.62 -10.66
C ASP A 215 -3.72 8.81 -10.95
N LEU A 216 -2.75 9.38 -11.69
CA LEU A 216 -1.40 8.85 -11.82
C LEU A 216 -0.58 9.21 -10.57
N LEU A 217 -0.44 8.23 -9.68
CA LEU A 217 0.47 8.30 -8.54
C LEU A 217 1.81 7.71 -8.96
N PHE A 218 2.90 8.39 -8.64
CA PHE A 218 4.22 7.93 -8.99
C PHE A 218 5.26 8.32 -7.97
N GLU A 219 6.35 7.56 -7.93
CA GLU A 219 7.58 7.88 -7.22
C GLU A 219 8.76 7.54 -8.14
N GLY A 220 9.64 8.51 -8.34
CA GLY A 220 10.89 8.32 -9.06
C GLY A 220 12.06 8.72 -8.17
N ALA A 221 13.01 7.83 -7.94
CA ALA A 221 14.12 8.09 -7.02
C ALA A 221 15.48 7.63 -7.57
N LEU A 222 16.51 8.39 -7.24
CA LEU A 222 17.90 7.96 -7.33
C LEU A 222 18.35 7.51 -5.95
N ILE A 223 18.75 6.24 -5.84
CA ILE A 223 19.07 5.58 -4.58
C ILE A 223 20.55 5.25 -4.54
N TYR A 224 21.22 5.57 -3.45
CA TYR A 224 22.55 5.10 -3.11
C TYR A 224 22.50 4.17 -1.89
N ARG A 225 22.73 2.87 -2.11
CA ARG A 225 22.90 1.88 -1.04
C ARG A 225 24.35 1.87 -0.55
N PHE A 226 24.54 1.85 0.76
CA PHE A 226 25.87 1.84 1.36
C PHE A 226 26.61 0.52 1.09
N PHE A 227 25.86 -0.57 0.99
CA PHE A 227 26.36 -1.92 0.75
C PHE A 227 25.74 -2.51 -0.53
N THR A 228 26.46 -3.44 -1.15
CA THR A 228 25.92 -4.26 -2.25
C THR A 228 25.00 -5.35 -1.71
N PRO A 229 24.10 -5.92 -2.53
CA PRO A 229 23.23 -7.02 -2.10
C PRO A 229 24.01 -8.21 -1.52
N ASP A 230 25.20 -8.50 -2.07
CA ASP A 230 26.04 -9.63 -1.66
C ASP A 230 26.86 -9.36 -0.37
N HIS A 231 26.72 -8.18 0.24
CA HIS A 231 27.44 -7.87 1.48
C HIS A 231 26.82 -8.66 2.66
N PRO A 232 27.59 -9.09 3.68
CA PRO A 232 27.05 -9.85 4.81
C PRO A 232 25.92 -9.17 5.61
N VAL A 233 25.83 -7.84 5.52
CA VAL A 233 24.80 -7.02 6.18
C VAL A 233 23.60 -6.74 5.24
N GLY A 234 23.68 -7.15 3.97
CA GLY A 234 22.73 -6.79 2.92
C GLY A 234 22.80 -5.32 2.53
N ASP A 235 21.96 -4.92 1.57
CA ASP A 235 21.82 -3.56 1.05
C ASP A 235 20.73 -2.74 1.77
N LEU A 236 20.54 -3.03 3.06
CA LEU A 236 19.42 -2.55 3.87
C LEU A 236 19.54 -1.08 4.31
N ALA A 237 20.67 -0.42 4.02
CA ALA A 237 20.92 0.96 4.40
C ALA A 237 21.36 1.82 3.20
N GLY A 238 20.87 3.05 3.13
CA GLY A 238 21.17 3.96 2.04
C GLY A 238 20.49 5.30 2.16
N VAL A 239 20.64 6.08 1.10
CA VAL A 239 19.95 7.37 0.93
C VAL A 239 19.30 7.42 -0.44
N ALA A 240 18.21 8.17 -0.56
CA ALA A 240 17.54 8.40 -1.82
C ALA A 240 17.16 9.87 -1.96
N VAL A 241 17.10 10.34 -3.20
CA VAL A 241 16.47 11.62 -3.56
C VAL A 241 15.55 11.39 -4.74
N GLY A 242 14.40 12.06 -4.76
CA GLY A 242 13.40 11.75 -5.76
C GLY A 242 12.28 12.75 -5.87
N ILE A 243 11.33 12.40 -6.72
CA ILE A 243 10.09 13.11 -6.96
C ILE A 243 8.93 12.15 -6.75
N ARG A 244 7.81 12.62 -6.20
CA ARG A 244 6.60 11.81 -6.08
C ARG A 244 5.32 12.60 -6.29
N SER A 245 4.25 11.90 -6.63
CA SER A 245 2.86 12.35 -6.69
C SER A 245 2.05 11.44 -5.75
N ASP A 246 1.42 12.04 -4.75
CA ASP A 246 0.76 11.31 -3.66
C ASP A 246 -0.59 11.96 -3.30
N THR A 247 -1.49 11.19 -2.70
CA THR A 247 -2.86 11.61 -2.40
C THR A 247 -3.32 11.07 -1.05
N PHE A 248 -3.98 11.92 -0.26
CA PHE A 248 -4.85 11.49 0.83
C PHE A 248 -6.30 11.52 0.34
N GLU A 249 -6.96 10.38 0.26
CA GLU A 249 -8.37 10.27 -0.14
C GLU A 249 -9.20 9.77 1.04
N PHE A 250 -10.34 10.42 1.30
CA PHE A 250 -11.25 10.01 2.35
C PHE A 250 -12.70 10.11 1.90
N ALA A 251 -13.45 9.02 2.10
CA ALA A 251 -14.90 8.98 1.89
C ALA A 251 -15.65 9.34 3.17
N ARG A 252 -16.73 10.11 3.04
CA ARG A 252 -17.63 10.44 4.15
C ARG A 252 -18.74 9.38 4.27
N GLU A 253 -19.02 8.87 5.47
CA GLU A 253 -20.08 7.87 5.69
C GLU A 253 -21.47 8.36 5.20
N SER A 254 -21.77 9.66 5.39
CA SER A 254 -23.11 10.23 5.22
C SER A 254 -23.40 10.82 3.84
N ALA A 255 -22.46 10.83 2.90
CA ALA A 255 -22.61 11.50 1.60
C ALA A 255 -21.83 10.79 0.50
N ASP A 256 -22.31 10.86 -0.75
CA ASP A 256 -21.58 10.39 -1.95
C ASP A 256 -20.47 11.38 -2.34
N GLU A 257 -19.68 11.81 -1.36
CA GLU A 257 -18.65 12.83 -1.55
C GLU A 257 -17.36 12.38 -0.85
N SER A 258 -16.25 12.46 -1.59
CA SER A 258 -14.91 12.30 -1.07
C SER A 258 -14.20 13.64 -0.94
N ILE A 259 -13.23 13.66 -0.04
CA ILE A 259 -12.18 14.68 0.00
C ILE A 259 -10.87 14.05 -0.46
N GLU A 260 -10.18 14.72 -1.37
CA GLU A 260 -8.86 14.30 -1.84
C GLU A 260 -7.87 15.46 -1.65
N LEU A 261 -6.76 15.22 -0.95
CA LEU A 261 -5.62 16.13 -0.91
C LEU A 261 -4.50 15.52 -1.73
N HIS A 262 -4.30 16.06 -2.93
CA HIS A 262 -3.24 15.68 -3.85
C HIS A 262 -2.06 16.64 -3.74
N TYR A 263 -0.83 16.13 -3.85
CA TYR A 263 0.38 16.96 -3.88
C TYR A 263 1.52 16.29 -4.66
N TYR A 264 2.36 17.10 -5.30
CA TYR A 264 3.67 16.66 -5.77
C TYR A 264 4.73 16.95 -4.71
N ALA A 265 5.80 16.18 -4.67
CA ALA A 265 6.90 16.46 -3.75
C ALA A 265 8.28 16.13 -4.31
N LEU A 266 9.26 16.97 -3.97
CA LEU A 266 10.68 16.64 -4.03
C LEU A 266 11.09 16.11 -2.67
N PHE A 267 11.74 14.95 -2.61
CA PHE A 267 12.05 14.30 -1.35
C PHE A 267 13.48 13.80 -1.25
N SER A 268 13.88 13.58 -0.01
CA SER A 268 15.05 12.83 0.37
C SER A 268 14.69 11.81 1.44
N THR A 269 15.35 10.66 1.41
CA THR A 269 15.12 9.57 2.35
C THR A 269 16.43 9.03 2.86
N VAL A 270 16.46 8.66 4.13
CA VAL A 270 17.55 7.91 4.78
C VAL A 270 16.96 6.60 5.28
N ASP A 271 17.46 5.50 4.73
CA ASP A 271 17.10 4.14 5.12
C ASP A 271 18.21 3.55 6.00
N LEU A 272 17.84 3.10 7.19
CA LEU A 272 18.73 2.50 8.17
C LEU A 272 18.16 1.16 8.62
N THR A 273 18.09 0.19 7.70
CA THR A 273 17.66 -1.21 7.89
C THR A 273 16.21 -1.37 8.32
N LEU A 274 15.89 -0.86 9.50
CA LEU A 274 14.60 -0.95 10.18
C LEU A 274 13.95 0.41 10.38
N LEU A 275 14.69 1.49 10.17
CA LEU A 275 14.20 2.85 10.33
C LEU A 275 14.35 3.59 9.00
N GLN A 276 13.29 4.20 8.53
CA GLN A 276 13.26 5.06 7.37
C GLN A 276 12.81 6.46 7.80
N LEU A 277 13.60 7.47 7.45
CA LEU A 277 13.25 8.88 7.62
C LEU A 277 13.16 9.51 6.23
N SER A 278 12.02 10.07 5.89
CA SER A 278 11.84 10.84 4.66
C SER A 278 11.42 12.26 4.98
N GLY A 279 11.83 13.20 4.14
CA GLY A 279 11.38 14.58 4.22
C GLY A 279 11.60 15.30 2.91
N GLY A 280 10.81 16.34 2.68
CA GLY A 280 10.80 17.01 1.39
C GLY A 280 9.92 18.25 1.33
N TYR A 281 9.88 18.83 0.13
CA TYR A 281 9.06 19.98 -0.22
C TYR A 281 7.85 19.52 -1.04
N ALA A 282 6.66 19.85 -0.58
CA ALA A 282 5.39 19.58 -1.26
C ALA A 282 4.95 20.82 -2.06
N PHE A 283 4.42 20.63 -3.27
CA PHE A 283 4.06 21.73 -4.17
C PHE A 283 2.92 21.39 -5.12
N ASP A 284 2.27 22.43 -5.66
CA ASP A 284 1.00 22.35 -6.45
C ASP A 284 -0.05 21.47 -5.74
N SER A 285 -0.09 21.59 -4.41
CA SER A 285 -1.02 20.82 -3.60
C SER A 285 -2.45 21.34 -3.78
N ARG A 286 -3.42 20.43 -3.88
CA ARG A 286 -4.83 20.79 -4.05
C ARG A 286 -5.75 19.92 -3.22
N VAL A 287 -6.76 20.55 -2.63
CA VAL A 287 -7.89 19.85 -2.03
C VAL A 287 -9.02 19.81 -3.04
N ARG A 288 -9.55 18.62 -3.29
CA ARG A 288 -10.75 18.38 -4.07
C ARG A 288 -11.88 17.99 -3.13
N TYR A 289 -12.95 18.76 -3.16
CA TYR A 289 -14.20 18.44 -2.48
C TYR A 289 -15.26 18.01 -3.51
N ARG A 290 -16.06 16.99 -3.16
CA ARG A 290 -17.26 16.59 -3.93
C ARG A 290 -17.00 16.31 -5.41
N GLU A 291 -15.79 15.83 -5.72
CA GLU A 291 -15.30 15.62 -7.08
C GLU A 291 -15.31 16.85 -8.02
N ARG A 292 -15.60 18.07 -7.52
CA ARG A 292 -15.88 19.25 -8.38
C ARG A 292 -15.18 20.54 -7.97
N THR A 293 -14.92 20.74 -6.69
CA THR A 293 -14.28 21.98 -6.20
C THR A 293 -12.80 21.70 -5.95
N ASN A 294 -11.94 22.22 -6.81
CA ASN A 294 -10.48 22.15 -6.63
C ASN A 294 -9.98 23.47 -6.05
N GLU A 295 -9.52 23.42 -4.81
CA GLU A 295 -8.89 24.56 -4.13
C GLU A 295 -7.40 24.31 -3.99
N SER A 296 -6.59 25.35 -4.14
CA SER A 296 -5.15 25.23 -3.90
C SER A 296 -4.91 25.12 -2.40
N ALA A 297 -4.14 24.11 -1.99
CA ALA A 297 -3.69 23.95 -0.61
C ALA A 297 -2.36 24.66 -0.32
N GLY A 298 -1.77 25.27 -1.37
CA GLY A 298 -0.45 25.90 -1.33
C GLY A 298 0.69 24.88 -1.33
N ASP A 299 1.89 25.42 -1.14
CA ASP A 299 3.11 24.64 -1.05
C ASP A 299 3.49 24.40 0.43
N GLY A 300 4.48 23.55 0.67
CA GLY A 300 4.90 23.26 2.02
C GLY A 300 5.96 22.19 2.14
N TRP A 301 5.95 21.46 3.25
CA TRP A 301 6.93 20.42 3.52
C TRP A 301 6.28 19.22 4.15
N PHE A 302 6.96 18.08 4.06
CA PHE A 302 6.54 16.89 4.77
C PHE A 302 7.73 16.22 5.46
N ILE A 303 7.44 15.48 6.53
CA ILE A 303 8.36 14.58 7.20
C ILE A 303 7.61 13.27 7.46
N SER A 304 8.24 12.14 7.19
CA SER A 304 7.74 10.84 7.60
C SER A 304 8.82 9.99 8.26
N VAL A 305 8.42 9.22 9.26
CA VAL A 305 9.23 8.24 9.95
C VAL A 305 8.50 6.91 9.89
N SER A 306 9.18 5.86 9.44
CA SER A 306 8.66 4.50 9.44
C SER A 306 9.67 3.58 10.11
N ALA A 307 9.20 2.74 11.03
CA ALA A 307 10.01 1.82 11.79
C ALA A 307 9.44 0.40 11.71
N LEU A 308 10.30 -0.57 11.42
CA LEU A 308 10.03 -2.00 11.43
C LEU A 308 10.74 -2.63 12.63
N TYR A 309 10.06 -3.43 13.43
CA TYR A 309 10.66 -4.12 14.56
C TYR A 309 10.52 -5.63 14.37
N PRO A 310 11.55 -6.35 13.89
CA PRO A 310 11.44 -7.79 13.68
C PRO A 310 11.37 -8.49 15.05
N LEU A 311 10.22 -9.09 15.35
CA LEU A 311 10.10 -10.01 16.48
C LEU A 311 10.70 -11.33 16.03
N GLY A 312 11.77 -11.77 16.71
CA GLY A 312 12.57 -12.92 16.28
C GLY A 312 11.75 -14.15 15.90
N GLY A 313 11.95 -14.66 14.68
CA GLY A 313 11.57 -16.02 14.27
C GLY A 313 12.75 -16.96 14.55
N SER A 314 12.49 -18.12 15.13
CA SER A 314 13.58 -19.06 15.46
C SER A 314 14.22 -19.55 14.16
N HIS A 315 15.48 -19.18 13.94
CA HIS A 315 16.29 -19.79 12.89
C HIS A 315 16.75 -21.14 13.44
N ASN A 316 15.90 -22.16 13.36
CA ASN A 316 16.33 -23.53 13.59
C ASN A 316 17.19 -23.95 12.41
N GLY A 317 18.48 -23.62 12.47
CA GLY A 317 19.49 -24.21 11.61
C GLY A 317 19.54 -25.71 11.85
N ARG A 318 19.13 -26.49 10.85
CA ARG A 318 19.56 -27.86 10.62
C ARG A 318 19.75 -28.09 9.12
#